data_AF-A0A973CID2-F1
#
_entry.id   AF-A0A973CID2-F1
#
_cell.length_a   1.000
_cell.length_b   1.000
_cell.length_c   1.000
_cell.angle_alpha   90.00
_cell.angle_beta   90.00
_cell.angle_gamma   90.00
#
_symmetry.space_group_name_H-M   'P 1'
#
loop_
_entity.id
_entity.type
_entity.pdbx_description
1 polymer ?
#
loop_
_entity_poly.entity_id
_entity_poly.type
_entity_poly.pdbx_seq_one_letter_code
_entity_poly.pdbx_strand_id
1 'polypeptide(L)'
;MDQFLGTISEGDPLLKSLILLARRENKQFSERSLVAGLPLENNKLTPQLFCKAAERAGFNAQIVKRQIKQISSLLMPVVLVQEHQQACILLEVSKEG
;
A
#
# COMPACT_ATOMS: atom_id res chain seq x y z
N MET A 1 21.12 -4.66 -22.96
CA MET A 1 21.65 -5.67 -22.00
C MET A 1 20.88 -5.45 -20.71
N ASP A 2 19.65 -5.94 -20.74
CA ASP A 2 18.61 -5.69 -19.77
C ASP A 2 18.87 -6.55 -18.52
N GLN A 3 19.63 -6.00 -17.57
CA GLN A 3 19.83 -6.59 -16.25
C GLN A 3 18.99 -5.86 -15.21
N PHE A 4 17.76 -6.35 -15.03
CA PHE A 4 17.17 -6.68 -13.72
C PHE A 4 17.61 -5.82 -12.50
N LEU A 5 17.41 -4.50 -12.56
CA LEU A 5 17.32 -3.67 -11.36
C LEU A 5 15.86 -3.71 -10.89
N GLY A 6 15.47 -4.81 -10.24
CA GLY A 6 14.15 -4.90 -9.61
C GLY A 6 13.95 -3.70 -8.69
N THR A 7 12.96 -2.87 -8.99
CA THR A 7 12.62 -1.73 -8.14
C THR A 7 12.05 -2.26 -6.81
N ILE A 8 12.21 -1.52 -5.71
CA ILE A 8 11.72 -1.95 -4.39
C ILE A 8 10.20 -2.19 -4.47
N SER A 9 9.50 -1.41 -5.30
CA SER A 9 8.06 -1.58 -5.54
C SER A 9 7.66 -2.84 -6.33
N GLU A 10 8.55 -3.46 -7.11
CA GLU A 10 8.23 -4.71 -7.82
C GLU A 10 8.11 -5.90 -6.86
N GLY A 11 8.92 -5.91 -5.79
CA GLY A 11 8.91 -6.98 -4.78
C GLY A 11 7.97 -6.73 -3.59
N ASP A 12 7.51 -5.49 -3.40
CA ASP A 12 6.72 -5.04 -2.25
C ASP A 12 5.31 -4.56 -2.66
N PRO A 13 4.29 -5.44 -2.56
CA PRO A 13 2.91 -5.10 -2.89
C PRO A 13 2.34 -3.93 -2.06
N LEU A 14 2.82 -3.74 -0.83
CA LEU A 14 2.36 -2.68 0.05
C LEU A 14 2.94 -1.34 -0.38
N LEU A 15 4.24 -1.27 -0.66
CA LEU A 15 4.87 -0.06 -1.19
C LEU A 15 4.28 0.33 -2.55
N LYS A 16 4.07 -0.65 -3.43
CA LYS A 16 3.42 -0.44 -4.72
C LYS A 16 2.02 0.14 -4.57
N SER A 17 1.23 -0.40 -3.65
CA SER A 17 -0.11 0.11 -3.35
C SER A 17 -0.06 1.56 -2.86
N LEU A 18 0.88 1.89 -1.96
CA LEU A 18 1.04 3.26 -1.47
C LEU A 18 1.41 4.25 -2.58
N ILE A 19 2.32 3.86 -3.49
CA ILE A 19 2.73 4.71 -4.62
C ILE A 19 1.56 4.96 -5.56
N LEU A 20 0.75 3.94 -5.83
CA LEU A 20 -0.45 4.08 -6.67
C LEU A 20 -1.47 5.02 -6.03
N LEU A 21 -1.70 4.91 -4.71
CA LEU A 21 -2.57 5.83 -3.98
C LEU A 21 -2.03 7.27 -4.00
N ALA A 22 -0.74 7.46 -3.73
CA ALA A 22 -0.11 8.78 -3.78
C ALA A 22 -0.24 9.43 -5.16
N ARG A 23 0.00 8.67 -6.23
CA ARG A 23 -0.14 9.14 -7.61
C ARG A 23 -1.56 9.57 -7.94
N ARG A 24 -2.56 8.85 -7.43
CA ARG A 24 -3.98 9.21 -7.61
C ARG A 24 -4.31 10.56 -6.99
N GLU A 25 -3.67 10.91 -5.87
CA GLU A 25 -3.78 12.22 -5.22
C GLU A 25 -2.84 13.29 -5.83
N ASN A 26 -2.29 13.05 -7.02
CA ASN A 26 -1.30 13.91 -7.71
C ASN A 26 -0.01 14.15 -6.91
N LYS A 27 0.33 13.26 -5.97
CA LYS A 27 1.56 13.32 -5.19
C LYS A 27 2.61 12.39 -5.79
N GLN A 28 3.81 12.90 -6.02
CA GLN A 28 4.94 12.13 -6.52
C GLN A 28 5.96 11.91 -5.40
N PHE A 29 6.23 10.65 -5.08
CA PHE A 29 7.27 10.26 -4.14
C PHE A 29 8.18 9.22 -4.78
N SER A 30 9.47 9.26 -4.45
CA SER A 30 10.36 8.15 -4.76
C SER A 30 10.11 6.99 -3.78
N GLU A 31 10.29 5.75 -4.24
CA GLU A 31 10.22 4.55 -3.38
C GLU A 31 11.07 4.72 -2.12
N ARG A 32 12.32 5.16 -2.31
CA ARG A 32 13.28 5.40 -1.23
C ARG A 32 12.79 6.44 -0.23
N SER A 33 12.16 7.52 -0.68
CA SER A 33 11.63 8.56 0.21
C SER A 33 10.55 8.03 1.15
N LEU A 34 9.71 7.10 0.69
CA LEU A 34 8.62 6.53 1.49
C LEU A 34 9.14 5.53 2.55
N VAL A 35 10.17 4.76 2.20
CA VAL A 35 10.74 3.72 3.08
C VAL A 35 11.96 4.17 3.88
N ALA A 36 12.44 5.39 3.68
CA ALA A 36 13.64 5.92 4.32
C ALA A 36 13.58 5.76 5.86
N GLY A 37 14.62 5.14 6.42
CA GLY A 37 14.76 4.93 7.87
C GLY A 37 13.77 3.93 8.47
N LEU A 38 13.04 3.16 7.65
CA LEU A 38 12.20 2.06 8.14
C LEU A 38 13.00 0.75 8.19
N PRO A 39 12.86 -0.05 9.26
CA PRO A 39 13.48 -1.37 9.34
C PRO A 39 12.69 -2.38 8.50
N LEU A 40 12.91 -2.39 7.19
CA LEU A 40 12.20 -3.29 6.27
C LEU A 40 12.50 -4.77 6.56
N GLU A 41 11.50 -5.63 6.38
CA GLU A 41 11.64 -7.08 6.51
C GLU A 41 11.74 -7.69 5.11
N ASN A 42 12.85 -8.37 4.79
CA ASN A 42 13.09 -8.93 3.45
C ASN A 42 12.93 -7.91 2.31
N ASN A 43 13.33 -6.65 2.55
CA ASN A 43 13.12 -5.51 1.65
C ASN A 43 11.65 -5.17 1.35
N LYS A 44 10.73 -5.54 2.25
CA LYS A 44 9.30 -5.24 2.14
C LYS A 44 8.78 -4.50 3.37
N LEU A 45 7.73 -3.72 3.16
CA LEU A 45 6.92 -3.16 4.20
C LEU A 45 6.08 -4.25 4.86
N THR A 46 6.03 -4.22 6.18
CA THR A 46 4.95 -4.86 6.93
C THR A 46 3.75 -3.92 7.00
N PRO A 47 2.54 -4.39 7.35
CA PRO A 47 1.38 -3.52 7.53
C PRO A 47 1.63 -2.37 8.53
N GLN A 48 2.44 -2.62 9.56
CA GLN A 48 2.81 -1.59 10.56
C GLN A 48 3.75 -0.54 9.97
N LEU A 49 4.72 -0.95 9.16
CA LEU A 49 5.62 -0.04 8.45
C LEU A 49 4.90 0.73 7.34
N PHE A 50 3.90 0.11 6.71
CA PHE A 50 3.04 0.77 5.73
C PHE A 50 2.37 2.01 6.30
N CYS A 51 1.81 1.95 7.53
CA CYS A 51 1.23 3.14 8.18
C CYS A 51 2.24 4.29 8.30
N LYS A 52 3.47 4.00 8.73
CA LYS A 52 4.55 5.00 8.83
C LYS A 52 4.96 5.56 7.47
N ALA A 53 5.01 4.73 6.44
CA ALA A 53 5.29 5.17 5.08
C ALA A 53 4.13 6.03 4.52
N ALA A 54 2.88 5.67 4.83
CA ALA A 54 1.68 6.38 4.40
C ALA A 54 1.61 7.80 5.00
N GLU A 55 2.00 7.97 6.26
CA GLU A 55 2.14 9.29 6.89
C GLU A 55 3.10 10.20 6.10
N ARG A 56 4.24 9.66 5.61
CA ARG A 56 5.17 10.42 4.75
C ARG A 56 4.56 10.82 3.41
N ALA A 57 3.64 10.02 2.88
CA ALA A 57 2.87 10.34 1.69
C ALA A 57 1.69 11.29 1.97
N GLY A 58 1.52 11.73 3.22
CA GLY A 58 0.43 12.61 3.64
C GLY A 58 -0.92 11.90 3.69
N PHE A 59 -0.93 10.60 4.01
CA PHE A 59 -2.13 9.82 4.30
C PHE A 59 -2.22 9.52 5.80
N ASN A 60 -3.44 9.41 6.32
CA ASN A 60 -3.70 8.76 7.59
C ASN A 60 -4.09 7.30 7.31
N ALA A 61 -3.35 6.35 7.88
CA ALA A 61 -3.58 4.92 7.63
C ALA A 61 -3.69 4.16 8.95
N GLN A 62 -4.68 3.28 9.05
CA GLN A 62 -4.90 2.44 10.22
C GLN A 62 -5.14 0.99 9.79
N ILE A 63 -4.52 0.05 10.51
CA ILE A 63 -4.76 -1.39 10.32
C ILE A 63 -6.05 -1.77 11.03
N VAL A 64 -7.02 -2.32 10.28
CA VAL A 64 -8.31 -2.77 10.81
C VAL A 64 -8.64 -4.15 10.26
N LYS A 65 -9.04 -5.08 11.13
CA LYS A 65 -9.54 -6.39 10.73
C LYS A 65 -11.07 -6.36 10.67
N ARG A 66 -11.64 -6.57 9.49
CA ARG A 66 -13.10 -6.63 9.27
C ARG A 66 -13.44 -7.39 8.00
N GLN A 67 -14.70 -7.80 7.86
CA GLN A 67 -15.19 -8.41 6.63
C GLN A 67 -15.30 -7.33 5.54
N ILE A 68 -15.01 -7.68 4.29
CA ILE A 68 -15.08 -6.76 3.14
C ILE A 68 -16.46 -6.09 3.03
N LYS A 69 -17.53 -6.86 3.29
CA LYS A 69 -18.93 -6.38 3.27
C LYS A 69 -19.24 -5.28 4.31
N GLN A 70 -18.39 -5.12 5.33
CA GLN A 70 -18.54 -4.13 6.40
C GLN A 70 -17.71 -2.86 6.17
N ILE A 71 -16.94 -2.80 5.08
CA ILE A 71 -16.16 -1.60 4.74
C ILE A 71 -17.11 -0.59 4.09
N SER A 72 -17.23 0.58 4.69
CA SER A 72 -18.01 1.68 4.11
C SER A 72 -17.38 2.15 2.80
N SER A 73 -18.20 2.40 1.78
CA SER A 73 -17.76 2.99 0.51
C SER A 73 -17.10 4.36 0.70
N LEU A 74 -17.42 5.08 1.78
CA LEU A 74 -16.81 6.35 2.16
C LEU A 74 -15.32 6.24 2.51
N LEU A 75 -14.83 5.04 2.82
CA LEU A 75 -13.42 4.80 3.14
C LEU A 75 -12.58 4.42 1.92
N MET A 76 -13.21 4.26 0.74
CA MET A 76 -12.50 3.85 -0.46
C MET A 76 -11.65 5.02 -1.01
N PRO A 77 -10.46 4.74 -1.55
CA PRO A 77 -9.83 3.42 -1.71
C PRO A 77 -9.20 2.87 -0.41
N VAL A 78 -9.22 1.55 -0.22
CA VAL A 78 -8.53 0.88 0.91
C VAL A 78 -7.50 -0.14 0.42
N VAL A 79 -6.42 -0.34 1.19
CA VAL A 79 -5.44 -1.39 0.92
C VAL A 79 -5.82 -2.64 1.70
N LEU A 80 -6.03 -3.75 0.99
CA LEU A 80 -6.26 -5.06 1.57
C LEU A 80 -4.92 -5.77 1.73
N VAL A 81 -4.68 -6.29 2.93
CA VAL A 81 -3.55 -7.18 3.21
C VAL A 81 -4.04 -8.61 3.11
N GLN A 82 -3.36 -9.41 2.30
CA GLN A 82 -3.67 -10.82 2.07
C GLN A 82 -2.59 -11.71 2.67
N GLU A 83 -2.82 -13.02 2.64
CA GLU A 83 -1.81 -14.01 2.99
C GLU A 83 -0.59 -13.90 2.06
N HIS A 84 0.53 -14.49 2.48
CA HIS A 84 1.78 -14.51 1.69
C HIS A 84 2.32 -13.11 1.33
N GLN A 85 2.12 -12.13 2.22
CA GLN A 85 2.59 -10.75 2.07
C GLN A 85 2.12 -10.09 0.76
N GLN A 86 0.94 -10.46 0.29
CA GLN A 86 0.28 -9.85 -0.86
C GLN A 86 -0.59 -8.67 -0.41
N ALA A 87 -0.79 -7.71 -1.32
CA ALA A 87 -1.69 -6.59 -1.09
C ALA A 87 -2.34 -6.13 -2.38
N CYS A 88 -3.56 -5.62 -2.27
CA CYS A 88 -4.27 -5.01 -3.38
C CYS A 88 -5.07 -3.79 -2.93
N ILE A 89 -5.43 -2.92 -3.88
CA ILE A 89 -6.26 -1.75 -3.61
C ILE A 89 -7.70 -2.12 -3.97
N LEU A 90 -8.59 -2.04 -2.99
CA LEU A 90 -10.02 -2.12 -3.19
C LEU A 90 -10.56 -0.72 -3.49
N LEU A 91 -11.16 -0.57 -4.67
CA LEU A 91 -11.71 0.70 -5.16
C LEU A 91 -13.21 0.82 -4.92
N GLU A 92 -13.93 -0.28 -5.07
CA GLU A 92 -15.37 -0.33 -4.93
C GLU A 92 -15.79 -1.74 -4.50
N VAL A 93 -16.90 -1.83 -3.75
CA VAL A 93 -17.57 -3.10 -3.45
C VAL A 93 -18.95 -3.01 -4.07
N SER A 94 -19.13 -3.69 -5.21
CA SER A 94 -20.44 -3.86 -5.81
C SER A 94 -21.27 -4.79 -4.94
N LYS A 95 -22.47 -4.36 -4.58
CA LYS A 95 -23.50 -5.29 -4.11
C LYS A 95 -24.09 -5.92 -5.36
N GLU A 96 -23.56 -7.06 -5.78
CA GLU A 96 -24.35 -7.96 -6.63
C GLU A 96 -25.57 -8.39 -5.80
N GLY A 97 -26.75 -8.10 -6.34
CA GLY A 97 -28.04 -8.41 -5.73
C GLY A 97 -28.36 -9.89 -5.79
#